data_AF-A0A2T5NQS7-F1
#
_entry.id   AF-A0A2T5NQS7-F1
#
_cell.length_a   1.000
_cell.length_b   1.000
_cell.length_c   1.000
_cell.angle_alpha   90.00
_cell.angle_beta   90.00
_cell.angle_gamma   90.00
#
_symmetry.space_group_name_H-M   'P 1'
#
loop_
_entity.id
_entity.type
_entity.pdbx_description
1 polymer ?
#
loop_
_entity_poly.entity_id
_entity_poly.type
_entity_poly.pdbx_seq_one_letter_code
_entity_poly.pdbx_strand_id
1 'polypeptide(L)'
;MEWVIQERPELIIISNELWDAANQRKELPAIMGGQTKRGGRTSTLFGGTLRCGVCGGPMIAYSHYSYGCSVKHNSGPSACSGITIPRNKVETILLNQIRTALGSPDAIQQLLCRVEVLMNEQANNGNTEAEQMAQRIVDLEKEIGRMVDAIAAIGISAALKARLTTAEEEKARLTAEIRKHAKPAQTLSAAQIVERYQMQLANLEAALQSEPAEARTILHDMFGPVRIVKDEHGKRWAEMQKATVPVANLLTTIKLVAGAGFEPTTFGL
;
A
#
# COMPACT_ATOMS: atom_id res chain seq x y z
N MET A 1 43.94 -6.62 2.90
CA MET A 1 44.13 -8.01 2.43
C MET A 1 43.66 -8.05 1.00
N GLU A 2 44.60 -8.29 0.09
CA GLU A 2 44.36 -8.34 -1.34
C GLU A 2 44.01 -9.78 -1.73
N TRP A 3 42.87 -9.98 -2.38
CA TRP A 3 42.46 -11.32 -2.81
C TRP A 3 43.27 -11.73 -4.04
N VAL A 4 43.99 -12.84 -3.93
CA VAL A 4 44.75 -13.42 -5.05
C VAL A 4 43.95 -14.57 -5.62
N ILE A 5 43.57 -14.47 -6.89
CA ILE A 5 42.94 -15.54 -7.65
C ILE A 5 44.05 -16.32 -8.36
N GLN A 6 44.16 -17.62 -8.08
CA GLN A 6 45.13 -18.51 -8.73
C GLN A 6 44.39 -19.57 -9.54
N GLU A 7 44.66 -19.64 -10.85
CA GLU A 7 44.10 -20.67 -11.72
C GLU A 7 44.76 -22.04 -11.47
N ARG A 8 43.94 -23.09 -11.34
CA ARG A 8 44.34 -24.47 -11.00
C ARG A 8 43.67 -25.45 -11.96
N PRO A 9 44.16 -25.57 -13.21
CA PRO A 9 43.54 -26.43 -14.22
C PRO A 9 43.48 -27.91 -13.81
N GLU A 10 44.36 -28.35 -12.92
CA GLU A 10 44.41 -29.70 -12.36
C GLU A 10 43.24 -30.04 -11.41
N LEU A 11 42.47 -29.04 -10.95
CA LEU A 11 41.32 -29.20 -10.04
C LEU A 11 39.96 -29.08 -10.74
N ILE A 12 39.94 -29.04 -12.07
CA ILE A 12 38.70 -28.89 -12.84
C ILE A 12 37.88 -30.19 -12.79
N ILE A 13 36.69 -30.12 -12.19
CA ILE A 13 35.77 -31.27 -12.03
C ILE A 13 34.76 -31.35 -13.19
N ILE A 14 34.42 -30.21 -13.80
CA ILE A 14 33.44 -30.09 -14.89
C ILE A 14 33.97 -29.14 -15.96
N SER A 15 33.54 -29.30 -17.21
CA SER A 15 33.96 -28.40 -18.29
C SER A 15 33.51 -26.95 -18.03
N ASN A 16 34.32 -25.99 -18.48
CA ASN A 16 33.98 -24.56 -18.40
C ASN A 16 32.63 -24.28 -19.10
N GLU A 17 32.37 -24.94 -20.23
CA GLU A 17 31.09 -24.82 -20.94
C GLU A 17 29.89 -25.24 -20.06
N LEU A 18 30.02 -26.32 -19.28
CA LEU A 18 28.96 -26.78 -18.37
C LEU A 18 28.79 -25.84 -17.18
N TRP A 19 29.90 -25.33 -16.64
CA TRP A 19 29.91 -24.34 -15.56
C TRP A 19 29.23 -23.03 -15.99
N ASP A 20 29.59 -22.52 -17.16
CA ASP A 20 29.05 -21.29 -17.72
C ASP A 20 27.55 -21.44 -18.05
N ALA A 21 27.15 -22.56 -18.67
CA ALA A 21 25.75 -22.85 -18.92
C ALA A 21 24.92 -22.96 -17.63
N ALA A 22 25.48 -23.53 -16.55
CA ALA A 22 24.81 -23.60 -15.26
C ALA A 22 24.71 -22.23 -14.56
N ASN A 23 25.74 -21.39 -14.66
CA ASN A 23 25.71 -20.03 -14.12
C ASN A 23 24.75 -19.12 -14.90
N GLN A 24 24.71 -19.21 -16.22
CA GLN A 24 23.70 -18.51 -17.03
C GLN A 24 22.27 -18.88 -16.61
N ARG A 25 22.00 -20.15 -16.29
CA ARG A 25 20.69 -20.57 -15.75
C ARG A 25 20.37 -20.00 -14.36
N LYS A 26 21.37 -19.68 -13.55
CA LYS A 26 21.19 -19.01 -12.25
C LYS A 26 20.94 -17.51 -12.40
N GLU A 27 21.55 -16.88 -13.39
CA GLU A 27 21.40 -15.44 -13.68
C GLU A 27 20.11 -15.14 -14.45
N LEU A 28 19.55 -16.11 -15.17
CA LEU A 28 18.24 -15.95 -15.80
C LEU A 28 17.16 -15.67 -14.73
N PRO A 29 16.29 -14.67 -14.96
CA PRO A 29 15.16 -14.39 -14.07
C PRO A 29 14.36 -15.67 -13.83
N ALA A 30 13.98 -15.91 -12.57
CA ALA A 30 13.30 -17.13 -12.12
C ALA A 30 12.02 -17.51 -12.90
N ILE A 31 11.53 -16.61 -13.76
CA ILE A 31 10.38 -16.76 -14.64
C ILE A 31 10.72 -17.61 -15.89
N MET A 32 11.96 -17.59 -16.40
CA MET A 32 12.36 -18.32 -17.62
C MET A 32 13.06 -19.68 -17.34
N GLY A 33 13.59 -19.87 -16.14
CA GLY A 33 14.37 -21.07 -15.76
C GLY A 33 13.56 -22.29 -15.28
N GLY A 34 12.31 -22.45 -15.75
CA GLY A 34 11.52 -23.66 -15.51
C GLY A 34 11.46 -24.11 -14.05
N GLN A 35 10.84 -23.34 -13.17
CA GLN A 35 10.44 -23.84 -11.85
C GLN A 35 8.98 -24.31 -11.95
N THR A 36 8.80 -25.62 -11.91
CA THR A 36 7.60 -26.27 -11.34
C THR A 36 7.15 -25.49 -10.12
N LYS A 37 5.83 -25.27 -9.97
CA LYS A 37 5.14 -24.68 -8.82
C LYS A 37 5.71 -25.20 -7.49
N ARG A 38 6.87 -24.71 -7.04
CA ARG A 38 7.42 -24.99 -5.73
C ARG A 38 6.48 -24.26 -4.77
N GLY A 39 5.97 -25.01 -3.80
CA GLY A 39 4.94 -24.59 -2.85
C GLY A 39 5.06 -23.13 -2.47
N GLY A 40 3.91 -22.43 -2.49
CA GLY A 40 3.82 -20.99 -2.34
C GLY A 40 4.86 -20.46 -1.37
N ARG A 41 5.70 -19.54 -1.85
CA ARG A 41 6.70 -18.85 -1.02
C ARG A 41 6.03 -18.50 0.31
N THR A 42 6.49 -19.10 1.40
CA THR A 42 6.04 -18.72 2.74
C THR A 42 6.37 -17.24 2.90
N SER A 43 5.34 -16.41 2.73
CA SER A 43 5.47 -14.97 2.67
C SER A 43 5.56 -14.45 4.09
N THR A 44 6.78 -14.38 4.61
CA THR A 44 7.04 -13.78 5.91
C THR A 44 7.09 -12.26 5.80
N LEU A 45 6.53 -11.53 6.78
CA LEU A 45 6.43 -10.07 6.75
C LEU A 45 7.80 -9.38 6.65
N PHE A 46 8.82 -9.91 7.34
CA PHE A 46 10.16 -9.32 7.40
C PHE A 46 11.23 -10.15 6.67
N GLY A 47 10.81 -11.04 5.78
CA GLY A 47 11.74 -11.84 4.97
C GLY A 47 12.58 -10.94 4.08
N GLY A 48 13.90 -10.95 4.23
CA GLY A 48 14.80 -10.10 3.44
C GLY A 48 15.04 -8.70 4.01
N THR A 49 14.26 -8.24 5.00
CA THR A 49 14.51 -6.99 5.75
C THR A 49 15.55 -7.22 6.86
N LEU A 50 15.53 -8.41 7.46
CA LEU A 50 16.43 -8.78 8.54
C LEU A 50 17.86 -9.07 8.03
N ARG A 51 18.87 -8.63 8.79
CA ARG A 51 20.30 -8.80 8.52
C ARG A 51 21.01 -9.40 9.73
N CYS A 52 21.97 -10.27 9.48
CA CYS A 52 22.74 -10.91 10.54
C CYS A 52 23.75 -9.92 11.13
N GLY A 53 23.77 -9.79 12.45
CA GLY A 53 24.74 -8.96 13.16
C GLY A 53 26.19 -9.41 13.01
N VAL A 54 26.42 -10.71 12.75
CA VAL A 54 27.77 -11.28 12.66
C VAL A 54 28.38 -11.07 11.27
N CYS A 55 27.72 -11.52 10.20
CA CYS A 55 28.26 -11.45 8.83
C CYS A 55 27.63 -10.37 7.95
N GLY A 56 26.61 -9.64 8.42
CA GLY A 56 25.85 -8.69 7.61
C GLY A 56 24.93 -9.32 6.56
N GLY A 57 24.99 -10.64 6.36
CA GLY A 57 24.18 -11.35 5.36
C GLY A 57 22.67 -11.34 5.66
N PRO A 58 21.83 -11.66 4.66
CA PRO A 58 20.38 -11.66 4.83
C PRO A 58 19.92 -12.79 5.76
N MET A 59 18.93 -12.49 6.60
CA MET A 59 18.25 -13.51 7.40
C MET A 59 16.96 -13.93 6.70
N ILE A 60 16.75 -15.25 6.62
CA ILE A 60 15.61 -15.87 5.94
C ILE A 60 14.83 -16.73 6.92
N ALA A 61 13.53 -16.90 6.67
CA ALA A 61 12.73 -17.89 7.38
C ALA A 61 13.09 -19.28 6.83
N TYR A 62 13.88 -20.04 7.58
CA TYR A 62 14.24 -21.41 7.20
C TYR A 62 13.27 -22.45 7.79
N SER A 63 12.46 -22.05 8.79
CA SER A 63 11.35 -22.84 9.32
C SER A 63 10.12 -21.96 9.51
N HIS A 64 8.97 -22.59 9.75
CA HIS A 64 7.74 -21.88 10.10
C HIS A 64 7.90 -20.97 11.33
N TYR A 65 8.78 -21.36 12.27
CA TYR A 65 8.89 -20.74 13.58
C TYR A 65 10.13 -19.85 13.76
N SER A 66 11.07 -19.81 12.80
CA SER A 66 12.37 -19.15 13.04
C SER A 66 12.98 -18.51 11.81
N TYR A 67 13.55 -17.32 12.04
CA TYR A 67 14.48 -16.68 11.12
C TYR A 67 15.91 -17.12 11.44
N GLY A 68 16.73 -17.29 10.42
CA GLY A 68 18.13 -17.70 10.53
C GLY A 68 19.02 -17.01 9.49
N CYS A 69 20.31 -16.94 9.78
CA CYS A 69 21.30 -16.43 8.85
C CYS A 69 21.41 -17.36 7.61
N SER A 70 21.13 -16.81 6.43
CA SER A 70 21.24 -17.55 5.15
C SER A 70 22.67 -18.00 4.84
N VAL A 71 23.67 -17.17 5.18
CA VAL A 71 25.09 -17.47 4.93
C VAL A 71 25.53 -18.70 5.72
N LYS A 72 25.14 -18.80 7.01
CA LYS A 72 25.40 -20.02 7.80
C LYS A 72 24.69 -21.23 7.21
N HIS A 73 23.45 -21.06 6.76
CA HIS A 73 22.67 -22.16 6.20
C HIS A 73 23.28 -22.70 4.90
N ASN A 74 23.77 -21.83 4.02
CA ASN A 74 24.26 -22.21 2.70
C ASN A 74 25.76 -22.54 2.68
N SER A 75 26.57 -21.81 3.45
CA SER A 75 28.04 -21.91 3.43
C SER A 75 28.63 -22.51 4.71
N GLY A 76 27.78 -22.88 5.68
CA GLY A 76 28.18 -23.55 6.91
C GLY A 76 28.71 -22.61 8.01
N PRO A 77 29.07 -23.17 9.17
CA PRO A 77 29.49 -22.40 10.35
C PRO A 77 30.84 -21.69 10.19
N SER A 78 31.68 -22.12 9.24
CA SER A 78 32.95 -21.48 8.90
C SER A 78 32.77 -20.08 8.30
N ALA A 79 31.68 -19.85 7.57
CA ALA A 79 31.37 -18.55 6.99
C ALA A 79 30.66 -17.62 7.99
N CYS A 80 29.88 -18.17 8.93
CA CYS A 80 29.21 -17.41 9.97
C CYS A 80 28.76 -18.32 11.12
N SER A 81 29.03 -17.93 12.37
CA SER A 81 28.50 -18.61 13.56
C SER A 81 26.96 -18.62 13.60
N GLY A 82 26.36 -17.60 12.95
CA GLY A 82 24.96 -17.45 12.60
C GLY A 82 24.02 -17.22 13.77
N ILE A 83 23.01 -16.40 13.53
CA ILE A 83 21.97 -16.06 14.51
C ILE A 83 20.66 -16.70 14.06
N THR A 84 19.96 -17.32 15.00
CA THR A 84 18.61 -17.86 14.84
C THR A 84 17.68 -17.19 15.83
N ILE A 85 16.49 -16.77 15.43
CA ILE A 85 15.52 -16.10 16.30
C ILE A 85 14.09 -16.60 16.03
N PRO A 86 13.24 -16.72 17.07
CA PRO A 86 11.84 -17.06 16.89
C PRO A 86 11.12 -16.00 16.05
N ARG A 87 10.41 -16.44 15.02
CA ARG A 87 9.70 -15.58 14.07
C ARG A 87 8.65 -14.71 14.76
N ASN A 88 7.77 -15.33 15.54
CA ASN A 88 6.69 -14.64 16.27
C ASN A 88 7.25 -13.48 17.12
N LYS A 89 8.32 -13.73 17.91
CA LYS A 89 8.93 -12.68 18.75
C LYS A 89 9.41 -11.48 17.93
N VAL A 90 10.03 -11.72 16.78
CA VAL A 90 10.52 -10.62 15.91
C VAL A 90 9.35 -9.84 15.33
N GLU A 91 8.35 -10.55 14.80
CA GLU A 91 7.17 -9.93 14.18
C GLU A 91 6.41 -9.09 15.21
N THR A 92 6.12 -9.63 16.40
CA THR A 92 5.44 -8.90 17.47
C THR A 92 6.22 -7.66 17.91
N ILE A 93 7.55 -7.76 18.11
CA ILE A 93 8.35 -6.61 18.54
C ILE A 93 8.35 -5.51 17.47
N LEU A 94 8.61 -5.85 16.21
CA LEU A 94 8.67 -4.87 15.12
C LEU A 94 7.30 -4.24 14.84
N LEU A 95 6.23 -5.04 14.80
CA LEU A 95 4.88 -4.53 14.60
C LEU A 95 4.42 -3.63 15.76
N ASN A 96 4.78 -3.97 17.00
CA ASN A 96 4.50 -3.10 18.14
C ASN A 96 5.23 -1.75 18.03
N GLN A 97 6.48 -1.72 17.56
CA GLN A 97 7.18 -0.45 17.31
C GLN A 97 6.45 0.41 16.28
N ILE A 98 5.94 -0.19 15.19
CA ILE A 98 5.10 0.54 14.21
C ILE A 98 3.85 1.08 14.87
N ARG A 99 3.13 0.24 15.61
CA ARG A 99 1.88 0.62 16.27
C ARG A 99 2.09 1.77 17.26
N THR A 100 3.17 1.74 18.04
CA THR A 100 3.52 2.82 18.97
C THR A 100 3.90 4.10 18.22
N ALA A 101 4.68 4.01 17.14
CA ALA A 101 5.04 5.17 16.33
C ALA A 101 3.80 5.83 15.68
N LEU A 102 2.95 5.02 15.04
CA LEU A 102 1.71 5.44 14.39
C LEU A 102 0.63 5.94 15.36
N GLY A 103 0.62 5.41 16.59
CA GLY A 103 -0.30 5.82 17.65
C GLY A 103 0.24 6.94 18.53
N SER A 104 1.42 7.50 18.22
CA SER A 104 1.99 8.60 19.00
C SER A 104 1.14 9.87 18.88
N PRO A 105 1.15 10.76 19.89
CA PRO A 105 0.38 12.01 19.83
C PRO A 105 0.71 12.86 18.60
N ASP A 106 2.00 12.94 18.24
CA ASP A 106 2.47 13.65 17.03
C ASP A 106 1.90 13.02 15.76
N ALA A 107 1.89 11.69 15.67
CA ALA A 107 1.32 10.99 14.52
C ALA A 107 -0.18 11.26 14.35
N ILE A 108 -0.91 11.26 15.46
CA ILE A 108 -2.36 11.54 15.46
C ILE A 108 -2.62 13.00 15.06
N GLN A 109 -1.81 13.96 15.51
CA GLN A 109 -1.94 15.35 15.09
C GLN A 109 -1.70 15.52 13.59
N GLN A 110 -0.67 14.86 13.04
CA GLN A 110 -0.40 14.89 11.60
C GLN A 110 -1.54 14.25 10.79
N LEU A 111 -2.12 13.15 11.28
CA LEU A 111 -3.30 12.53 10.68
C LEU A 111 -4.46 13.51 10.62
N LEU A 112 -4.79 14.17 11.74
CA LEU A 112 -5.90 15.12 11.81
C LEU A 112 -5.68 16.30 10.86
N CYS A 113 -4.47 16.87 10.86
CA CYS A 113 -4.10 17.96 9.94
C CYS A 113 -4.26 17.52 8.48
N ARG A 114 -3.81 16.31 8.13
CA ARG A 114 -3.93 15.79 6.76
C ARG A 114 -5.39 15.55 6.37
N VAL A 115 -6.21 15.02 7.27
CA VAL A 115 -7.63 14.80 7.01
C VAL A 115 -8.35 16.13 6.82
N GLU A 116 -8.02 17.15 7.61
CA GLU A 116 -8.58 18.50 7.45
C GLU A 116 -8.21 19.10 6.08
N VAL A 117 -6.96 18.99 5.65
CA VAL A 117 -6.53 19.43 4.32
C VAL A 117 -7.31 18.70 3.22
N LEU A 118 -7.45 17.38 3.30
CA LEU A 118 -8.19 16.60 2.32
C LEU A 118 -9.69 16.96 2.31
N MET A 119 -10.28 17.20 3.47
CA MET A 119 -11.67 17.65 3.58
C MET A 119 -11.85 19.04 2.95
N ASN A 120 -10.91 19.96 3.17
CA ASN A 120 -10.94 21.29 2.56
C ASN A 120 -10.74 21.25 1.04
N GLU A 121 -9.83 20.41 0.55
CA GLU A 121 -9.64 20.16 -0.89
C GLU A 121 -10.92 19.59 -1.53
N GLN A 122 -11.56 18.62 -0.88
CA GLN A 122 -12.84 18.05 -1.35
C GLN A 122 -13.97 19.09 -1.33
N ALA A 123 -14.05 19.92 -0.29
CA ALA A 123 -15.05 20.98 -0.20
C ALA A 123 -14.88 22.04 -1.31
N ASN A 124 -13.64 22.45 -1.58
CA ASN A 124 -13.34 23.43 -2.63
C ASN A 124 -13.63 22.90 -4.04
N ASN A 125 -13.26 21.64 -4.32
CA ASN A 125 -13.56 21.01 -5.61
C ASN A 125 -15.07 20.78 -5.78
N GLY A 126 -15.75 20.31 -4.72
CA GLY A 126 -17.19 20.10 -4.72
C GLY A 126 -18.00 21.39 -4.90
N ASN A 127 -17.55 22.50 -4.30
CA ASN A 127 -18.18 23.82 -4.51
C ASN A 127 -18.03 24.28 -5.96
N THR A 128 -16.85 24.11 -6.56
CA THR A 128 -16.61 24.55 -7.95
C THR A 128 -17.48 23.77 -8.95
N GLU A 129 -17.60 22.44 -8.79
CA GLU A 129 -18.45 21.61 -9.63
C GLU A 129 -19.94 21.92 -9.42
N ALA A 130 -20.37 22.11 -8.18
CA ALA A 130 -21.76 22.47 -7.85
C ALA A 130 -22.13 23.85 -8.43
N GLU A 131 -21.23 24.84 -8.37
CA GLU A 131 -21.42 26.15 -8.98
C GLU A 131 -21.53 26.08 -10.50
N GLN A 132 -20.71 25.27 -11.17
CA GLN A 132 -20.79 25.04 -12.62
C GLN A 132 -22.11 24.38 -13.02
N MET A 133 -22.55 23.35 -12.28
CA MET A 133 -23.84 22.68 -12.52
C MET A 133 -25.01 23.65 -12.30
N ALA A 134 -24.96 24.48 -11.26
CA ALA A 134 -25.97 25.50 -10.98
C ALA A 134 -26.03 26.56 -12.10
N GLN A 135 -24.88 27.05 -12.57
CA GLN A 135 -24.82 28.00 -13.67
C GLN A 135 -25.38 27.40 -14.96
N ARG A 136 -25.07 26.13 -15.26
CA ARG A 136 -25.62 25.42 -16.42
C ARG A 136 -27.14 25.28 -16.35
N ILE A 137 -27.72 25.04 -15.17
CA ILE A 137 -29.17 25.02 -14.97
C ILE A 137 -29.78 26.39 -15.32
N VAL A 138 -29.17 27.49 -14.86
CA VAL A 138 -29.64 28.85 -15.17
C VAL A 138 -29.60 29.12 -16.68
N ASP A 139 -28.56 28.65 -17.37
CA ASP A 139 -28.44 28.82 -18.82
C ASP A 139 -29.48 27.99 -19.58
N LEU A 140 -29.73 26.74 -19.16
CA LEU A 140 -30.78 25.89 -19.71
C LEU A 140 -32.18 26.48 -19.49
N GLU A 141 -32.44 27.09 -18.33
CA GLU A 141 -33.70 27.79 -18.06
C GLU A 141 -33.95 28.96 -19.00
N LYS A 142 -32.91 29.76 -19.26
CA LYS A 142 -32.98 30.85 -20.26
C LYS A 142 -33.21 30.31 -21.66
N GLU A 143 -32.56 29.20 -22.01
CA GLU A 143 -32.70 28.58 -23.33
C GLU A 143 -34.12 28.03 -23.54
N ILE A 144 -34.66 27.32 -22.54
CA ILE A 144 -36.03 26.82 -22.53
C ILE A 144 -37.02 28.00 -22.64
N GLY A 145 -36.82 29.08 -21.88
CA GLY A 145 -37.66 30.28 -21.97
C GLY A 145 -37.72 30.86 -23.38
N ARG A 146 -36.57 31.04 -24.03
CA ARG A 146 -36.49 31.51 -25.43
C ARG A 146 -37.19 30.58 -26.41
N MET A 147 -37.08 29.27 -26.23
CA MET A 147 -37.76 28.29 -27.08
C MET A 147 -39.28 28.36 -26.88
N VAL A 148 -39.76 28.51 -25.65
CA VAL A 148 -41.18 28.69 -25.34
C VAL A 148 -41.73 29.97 -25.98
N ASP A 149 -40.99 31.08 -25.89
CA ASP A 149 -41.36 32.35 -26.53
C ASP A 149 -41.43 32.22 -28.06
N ALA A 150 -40.48 31.49 -28.67
CA ALA A 150 -40.47 31.22 -30.11
C ALA A 150 -41.66 30.37 -30.56
N ILE A 151 -42.10 29.39 -29.75
CA ILE A 151 -43.32 28.60 -30.00
C ILE A 151 -44.54 29.52 -29.99
N ALA A 152 -44.62 30.44 -29.03
CA ALA A 152 -45.74 31.38 -28.91
C ALA A 152 -45.84 32.35 -30.10
N ALA A 153 -44.73 32.66 -30.76
CA ALA A 153 -44.68 33.58 -31.89
C ALA A 153 -44.84 32.92 -33.28
N ILE A 154 -44.23 31.74 -33.50
CA ILE A 154 -44.01 31.18 -34.85
C ILE A 154 -44.59 29.75 -35.01
N GLY A 155 -44.89 29.07 -33.89
CA GLY A 155 -45.39 27.69 -33.88
C GLY A 155 -44.29 26.62 -33.75
N ILE A 156 -44.71 25.36 -33.62
CA ILE A 156 -43.81 24.23 -33.27
C ILE A 156 -43.14 23.66 -34.53
N SER A 157 -41.81 23.66 -34.56
CA SER A 157 -41.02 22.83 -35.48
C SER A 157 -40.55 21.55 -34.79
N ALA A 158 -40.35 20.47 -35.55
CA ALA A 158 -39.83 19.20 -35.02
C ALA A 158 -38.46 19.35 -34.35
N ALA A 159 -37.60 20.23 -34.89
CA ALA A 159 -36.30 20.56 -34.32
C ALA A 159 -36.42 21.28 -32.97
N LEU A 160 -37.39 22.20 -32.85
CA LEU A 160 -37.62 22.94 -31.60
C LEU A 160 -38.12 22.00 -30.48
N LYS A 161 -39.04 21.09 -30.82
CA LYS A 161 -39.54 20.07 -29.89
C LYS A 161 -38.39 19.18 -29.40
N ALA A 162 -37.55 18.68 -30.31
CA ALA A 162 -36.41 17.85 -29.94
C ALA A 162 -35.43 18.60 -29.02
N ARG A 163 -35.08 19.85 -29.34
CA ARG A 163 -34.16 20.64 -28.51
C ARG A 163 -34.76 20.94 -27.13
N LEU A 164 -36.04 21.28 -27.06
CA LEU A 164 -36.75 21.53 -25.80
C LEU A 164 -36.71 20.30 -24.89
N THR A 165 -37.06 19.12 -25.42
CA THR A 165 -37.01 17.86 -24.65
C THR A 165 -35.60 17.57 -24.14
N THR A 166 -34.57 17.72 -24.97
CA THR A 166 -33.18 17.50 -24.54
C THR A 166 -32.73 18.49 -23.45
N ALA A 167 -33.16 19.75 -23.52
CA ALA A 167 -32.80 20.77 -22.53
C ALA A 167 -33.52 20.53 -21.19
N GLU A 168 -34.77 20.09 -21.21
CA GLU A 168 -35.54 19.70 -20.02
C GLU A 168 -34.95 18.45 -19.36
N GLU A 169 -34.56 17.44 -20.13
CA GLU A 169 -33.87 16.24 -19.63
C GLU A 169 -32.52 16.58 -19.00
N GLU A 170 -31.72 17.43 -19.64
CA GLU A 170 -30.43 17.89 -19.11
C GLU A 170 -30.62 18.66 -17.80
N LYS A 171 -31.60 19.57 -17.74
CA LYS A 171 -31.96 20.31 -16.52
C LYS A 171 -32.38 19.35 -15.41
N ALA A 172 -33.25 18.39 -15.70
CA ALA A 172 -33.73 17.42 -14.71
C ALA A 172 -32.59 16.56 -14.16
N ARG A 173 -31.67 16.11 -15.03
CA ARG A 173 -30.48 15.34 -14.64
C ARG A 173 -29.58 16.14 -13.69
N LEU A 174 -29.19 17.36 -14.09
CA LEU A 174 -28.32 18.22 -13.26
C LEU A 174 -28.97 18.58 -11.93
N THR A 175 -30.28 18.84 -11.93
CA THR A 175 -31.03 19.13 -10.69
C THR A 175 -31.03 17.93 -9.73
N ALA A 176 -31.17 16.71 -10.25
CA ALA A 176 -31.11 15.49 -9.45
C ALA A 176 -29.71 15.22 -8.89
N GLU A 177 -28.67 15.53 -9.69
CA GLU A 177 -27.27 15.40 -9.32
C GLU A 177 -26.91 16.34 -8.15
N ILE A 178 -27.25 17.63 -8.25
CA ILE A 178 -27.06 18.60 -7.17
C ILE A 178 -27.79 18.15 -5.89
N ARG A 179 -29.04 17.67 -5.99
CA ARG A 179 -29.78 17.16 -4.82
C ARG A 179 -29.13 15.95 -4.16
N LYS A 180 -28.52 15.05 -4.95
CA LYS A 180 -27.81 13.87 -4.45
C LYS A 180 -26.54 14.26 -3.68
N HIS A 181 -25.83 15.29 -4.16
CA HIS A 181 -24.60 15.80 -3.54
C HIS A 181 -24.86 16.78 -2.37
N ALA A 182 -26.06 17.37 -2.28
CA ALA A 182 -26.46 18.26 -1.19
C ALA A 182 -26.76 17.56 0.15
N LYS A 183 -26.71 16.22 0.23
CA LYS A 183 -26.74 15.54 1.54
C LYS A 183 -25.50 15.98 2.30
N PRO A 184 -25.62 16.48 3.55
CA PRO A 184 -24.44 16.82 4.32
C PRO A 184 -23.61 15.55 4.44
N ALA A 185 -22.41 15.55 3.85
CA ALA A 185 -21.40 14.59 4.22
C ALA A 185 -21.36 14.62 5.75
N GLN A 186 -21.64 13.49 6.40
CA GLN A 186 -21.44 13.41 7.85
C GLN A 186 -19.95 13.63 8.07
N THR A 187 -19.57 14.88 8.33
CA THR A 187 -18.21 15.23 8.67
C THR A 187 -17.92 14.53 9.98
N LEU A 188 -17.08 13.49 9.91
CA LEU A 188 -16.63 12.79 11.10
C LEU A 188 -15.94 13.80 12.01
N SER A 189 -16.27 13.78 13.29
CA SER A 189 -15.53 14.58 14.26
C SER A 189 -14.09 14.07 14.36
N ALA A 190 -13.16 14.94 14.79
CA ALA A 190 -11.79 14.54 15.06
C ALA A 190 -11.72 13.31 16.00
N ALA A 191 -12.61 13.23 17.00
CA ALA A 191 -12.70 12.09 17.90
C ALA A 191 -13.08 10.79 17.18
N GLN A 192 -14.05 10.83 16.27
CA GLN A 192 -14.47 9.67 15.47
C GLN A 192 -13.38 9.22 14.48
N ILE A 193 -12.62 10.16 13.91
CA ILE A 193 -11.47 9.87 13.04
C ILE A 193 -10.39 9.12 13.84
N VAL A 194 -10.06 9.62 15.03
CA VAL A 194 -9.06 9.02 15.92
C VAL A 194 -9.50 7.62 16.37
N GLU A 195 -10.76 7.45 16.77
CA GLU A 195 -11.31 6.17 17.19
C GLU A 195 -11.21 5.12 16.07
N ARG A 196 -11.63 5.48 14.84
CA ARG A 196 -11.52 4.60 13.67
C ARG A 196 -10.06 4.25 13.36
N TYR A 197 -9.17 5.23 13.44
CA TYR A 197 -7.75 5.02 13.21
C TYR A 197 -7.14 4.07 14.26
N GLN A 198 -7.50 4.22 15.54
CA GLN A 198 -7.05 3.32 16.60
C GLN A 198 -7.56 1.88 16.41
N MET A 199 -8.81 1.70 15.95
CA MET A 199 -9.33 0.38 15.59
C MET A 199 -8.55 -0.25 14.42
N GLN A 200 -8.18 0.54 13.41
CA GLN A 200 -7.34 0.08 12.31
C GLN A 200 -5.94 -0.31 12.79
N LEU A 201 -5.32 0.48 13.67
CA LEU A 201 -4.02 0.15 14.28
C LEU A 201 -4.09 -1.12 15.13
N ALA A 202 -5.23 -1.40 15.77
CA ALA A 202 -5.43 -2.63 16.53
C ALA A 202 -5.47 -3.88 15.63
N ASN A 203 -6.02 -3.74 14.42
CA ASN A 203 -6.13 -4.81 13.43
C ASN A 203 -4.97 -4.85 12.42
N LEU A 204 -3.93 -4.04 12.62
CA LEU A 204 -2.82 -3.88 11.67
C LEU A 204 -2.11 -5.20 11.37
N GLU A 205 -1.87 -6.04 12.38
CA GLU A 205 -1.19 -7.33 12.17
C GLU A 205 -2.00 -8.26 11.26
N ALA A 206 -3.31 -8.39 11.51
CA ALA A 206 -4.18 -9.22 10.69
C ALA A 206 -4.29 -8.69 9.25
N ALA A 207 -4.36 -7.36 9.08
CA ALA A 207 -4.38 -6.71 7.77
C ALA A 207 -3.08 -6.93 6.99
N LEU A 208 -1.92 -6.85 7.63
CA LEU A 208 -0.64 -7.11 6.96
C LEU A 208 -0.46 -8.59 6.60
N GLN A 209 -1.10 -9.49 7.33
CA GLN A 209 -1.04 -10.93 7.09
C GLN A 209 -1.95 -11.40 5.95
N SER A 210 -2.97 -10.64 5.54
CA SER A 210 -3.82 -11.01 4.39
C SER A 210 -3.07 -10.91 3.07
N GLU A 211 -2.20 -9.90 2.92
CA GLU A 211 -1.41 -9.64 1.71
C GLU A 211 0.09 -9.46 2.03
N PRO A 212 0.75 -10.54 2.47
CA PRO A 212 2.09 -10.49 3.07
C PRO A 212 3.21 -10.11 2.09
N ALA A 213 2.99 -10.24 0.77
CA ALA A 213 3.97 -9.84 -0.24
C ALA A 213 4.02 -8.31 -0.41
N GLU A 214 2.85 -7.66 -0.47
CA GLU A 214 2.74 -6.20 -0.55
C GLU A 214 3.15 -5.58 0.78
N ALA A 215 2.64 -6.12 1.88
CA ALA A 215 3.00 -5.72 3.24
C ALA A 215 4.53 -5.72 3.45
N ARG A 216 5.23 -6.76 2.99
CA ARG A 216 6.69 -6.81 3.08
C ARG A 216 7.39 -5.66 2.38
N THR A 217 6.92 -5.28 1.18
CA THR A 217 7.54 -4.20 0.40
C THR A 217 7.44 -2.88 1.16
N ILE A 218 6.25 -2.59 1.70
CA ILE A 218 6.00 -1.40 2.51
C ILE A 218 6.85 -1.43 3.80
N LEU A 219 6.87 -2.57 4.51
CA LEU A 219 7.65 -2.73 5.74
C LEU A 219 9.16 -2.61 5.50
N HIS A 220 9.65 -3.10 4.36
CA HIS A 220 11.06 -2.96 3.98
C HIS A 220 11.43 -1.49 3.74
N ASP A 221 10.59 -0.73 3.04
CA ASP A 221 10.80 0.70 2.82
C ASP A 221 10.78 1.49 4.14
N MET A 222 9.85 1.15 5.04
CA MET A 222 9.71 1.80 6.34
C MET A 222 10.89 1.59 7.29
N PHE A 223 11.33 0.33 7.44
CA PHE A 223 12.36 -0.01 8.43
C PHE A 223 13.78 0.04 7.88
N GLY A 224 13.95 -0.10 6.57
CA GLY A 224 15.25 -0.41 5.98
C GLY A 224 15.84 -1.72 6.55
N PRO A 225 17.16 -1.91 6.47
CA PRO A 225 17.81 -3.12 6.97
C PRO A 225 17.80 -3.15 8.52
N VAL A 226 17.18 -4.19 9.08
CA VAL A 226 17.15 -4.41 10.54
C VAL A 226 18.21 -5.43 10.92
N ARG A 227 19.23 -5.01 11.67
CA ARG A 227 20.37 -5.85 12.04
C ARG A 227 20.12 -6.55 13.38
N ILE A 228 20.16 -7.87 13.40
CA ILE A 228 19.99 -8.64 14.64
C ILE A 228 21.34 -8.98 15.22
N VAL A 229 21.64 -8.46 16.42
CA VAL A 229 22.91 -8.68 17.12
C VAL A 229 22.68 -9.58 18.34
N LYS A 230 23.69 -10.37 18.68
CA LYS A 230 23.72 -11.21 19.90
C LYS A 230 24.74 -10.61 20.86
N ASP A 231 24.33 -10.41 22.10
CA ASP A 231 25.17 -9.95 23.21
C ASP A 231 26.10 -11.06 23.74
N GLU A 232 27.06 -10.66 24.56
CA GLU A 232 27.97 -11.56 25.29
C GLU A 232 27.21 -12.53 26.19
N HIS A 233 26.09 -12.08 26.78
CA HIS A 233 25.18 -12.92 27.59
C HIS A 233 24.17 -13.74 26.77
N GLY A 234 24.27 -13.73 25.44
CA GLY A 234 23.39 -14.48 24.56
C GLY A 234 21.99 -13.89 24.33
N LYS A 235 21.72 -12.72 24.91
CA LYS A 235 20.53 -11.92 24.60
C LYS A 235 20.63 -11.39 23.18
N ARG A 236 19.48 -11.20 22.51
CA ARG A 236 19.44 -10.78 21.10
C ARG A 236 18.68 -9.47 20.98
N TRP A 237 19.22 -8.55 20.20
CA TRP A 237 18.70 -7.19 20.02
C TRP A 237 18.58 -6.88 18.53
N ALA A 238 17.66 -5.99 18.18
CA ALA A 238 17.52 -5.46 16.83
C ALA A 238 18.06 -4.03 16.80
N GLU A 239 19.12 -3.82 16.04
CA GLU A 239 19.66 -2.50 15.71
C GLU A 239 19.00 -2.01 14.41
N MET A 240 18.50 -0.78 14.43
CA MET A 240 17.88 -0.11 13.28
C MET A 240 18.62 1.20 13.03
N GLN A 241 19.14 1.40 11.81
CA GLN A 241 19.96 2.59 11.49
C GLN A 241 19.15 3.89 11.38
N LYS A 242 17.84 3.81 11.15
CA LYS A 242 16.91 4.94 11.19
C LYS A 242 15.57 4.46 11.74
N ALA A 243 15.38 4.56 13.05
CA ALA A 243 14.05 4.54 13.64
C ALA A 243 13.45 5.96 13.59
N THR A 244 13.41 6.54 12.40
CA THR A 244 12.51 7.66 12.15
C THR A 244 11.69 7.16 11.00
N VAL A 245 10.56 6.54 11.31
CA VAL A 245 9.49 6.49 10.33
C VAL A 245 8.90 7.89 10.43
N PRO A 246 9.24 8.85 9.55
CA PRO A 246 8.51 10.10 9.55
C PRO A 246 7.06 9.71 9.30
N VAL A 247 6.18 10.02 10.26
CA VAL A 247 4.75 9.73 10.15
C VAL A 247 4.19 10.35 8.85
N ALA A 248 4.79 11.45 8.39
CA ALA A 248 4.57 12.04 7.08
C ALA A 248 4.72 11.07 5.88
N ASN A 249 5.69 10.12 5.89
CA ASN A 249 5.82 9.10 4.85
C ASN A 249 4.80 7.97 5.01
N LEU A 250 4.38 7.67 6.23
CA LEU A 250 3.33 6.66 6.49
C LEU A 250 1.97 7.10 5.94
N LEU A 251 1.61 8.38 6.13
CA LEU A 251 0.33 8.92 5.66
C LEU A 251 0.28 9.17 4.14
N THR A 252 1.44 9.23 3.47
CA THR A 252 1.55 9.38 2.02
C THR A 252 1.67 8.03 1.29
N THR A 253 2.34 7.04 1.90
CA THR A 253 2.49 5.69 1.34
C THR A 253 1.30 4.78 1.64
N ILE A 254 0.59 5.01 2.75
CA ILE A 254 -0.76 4.44 2.93
C ILE A 254 -1.70 5.22 2.00
N LYS A 255 -1.67 4.86 0.71
CA LYS A 255 -2.86 4.96 -0.13
C LYS A 255 -3.96 4.27 0.66
N LEU A 256 -4.82 5.07 1.30
CA LEU A 256 -6.16 4.67 1.69
C LEU A 256 -6.73 3.91 0.48
N VAL A 257 -6.81 2.59 0.61
CA VAL A 257 -7.49 1.71 -0.33
C VAL A 257 -8.96 2.09 -0.25
N ALA A 258 -9.33 3.13 -1.00
CA ALA A 258 -10.68 3.34 -1.44
C ALA A 258 -10.96 2.27 -2.49
N GLY A 259 -11.88 1.36 -2.17
CA GLY A 259 -12.60 0.58 -3.17
C GLY A 259 -12.24 -0.92 -3.27
N ALA A 260 -12.78 -1.71 -2.35
CA ALA A 260 -13.53 -2.89 -2.76
C ALA A 260 -14.84 -2.91 -1.96
N GLY A 261 -15.95 -2.72 -2.66
CA GLY A 261 -17.26 -2.40 -2.11
C GLY A 261 -17.91 -3.53 -1.31
N PHE A 262 -18.33 -3.20 -0.10
CA PHE A 262 -19.60 -3.61 0.47
C PHE A 262 -20.57 -2.46 0.11
N GLU A 263 -21.72 -2.60 -0.57
CA GLU A 263 -22.90 -3.48 -0.43
C GLU A 263 -23.91 -3.07 -1.55
N PRO A 264 -25.10 -3.70 -1.81
CA PRO A 264 -26.05 -4.13 -0.78
C PRO A 264 -26.88 -5.42 -1.01
N THR A 265 -27.48 -5.83 0.09
CA THR A 265 -28.70 -6.63 0.27
C THR A 265 -29.65 -6.70 -0.93
N THR A 266 -30.10 -7.91 -1.24
CA THR A 266 -31.44 -8.14 -1.79
C THR A 266 -32.21 -9.02 -0.81
N PHE A 267 -33.13 -8.40 -0.07
CA PHE A 267 -34.27 -9.07 0.54
C PHE A 267 -35.35 -9.24 -0.52
N GLY A 268 -35.98 -10.43 -0.56
CA GLY A 268 -37.34 -10.63 -1.07
C GLY A 268 -37.47 -11.31 -2.43
N LEU A 269 -37.70 -12.63 -2.42
CA LEU A 269 -39.03 -13.25 -2.56
C LEU A 269 -39.01 -14.67 -1.99
#